data_AF-A0A9D2TXA0-F1
#
_entry.id   AF-A0A9D2TXA0-F1
#
_cell.length_a   1.000
_cell.length_b   1.000
_cell.length_c   1.000
_cell.angle_alpha   90.00
_cell.angle_beta   90.00
_cell.angle_gamma   90.00
#
_symmetry.space_group_name_H-M   'P 1'
#
loop_
_entity.id
_entity.type
_entity.pdbx_description
1 polymer ?
#
loop_
_entity_poly.entity_id
_entity_poly.type
_entity_poly.pdbx_seq_one_letter_code
_entity_poly.pdbx_strand_id
1 'polypeptide(L)' 'RKTGGTGLGLSIVKHGAALHQAEIRLESRLGEGTKIRIFFKEPEKNPEG' A
#
# COMPACT_ATOMS: atom_id res chain seq x y z
N ARG A 1 -17.45 -10.50 20.92
CA ARG A 1 -17.87 -9.90 19.63
C ARG A 1 -16.63 -9.85 18.74
N LYS A 2 -16.53 -10.63 17.66
CA LYS A 2 -15.40 -10.57 16.72
C LYS A 2 -15.64 -9.38 15.77
N THR A 3 -15.36 -8.17 16.23
CA THR A 3 -15.38 -6.95 15.40
C THR A 3 -14.05 -6.72 14.69
N GLY A 4 -13.31 -7.80 14.41
CA GLY A 4 -12.16 -7.75 13.51
C GLY A 4 -12.66 -8.00 12.11
N GLY A 5 -12.42 -7.06 11.18
CA GLY A 5 -12.69 -7.30 9.77
C GLY A 5 -12.00 -8.57 9.27
N THR A 6 -12.43 -9.10 8.14
CA THR A 6 -11.92 -10.35 7.55
C THR A 6 -10.44 -10.30 7.12
N GLY A 7 -9.74 -9.19 7.35
CA GLY A 7 -8.36 -8.98 6.93
C GLY A 7 -8.20 -8.69 5.43
N LEU A 8 -9.30 -8.61 4.67
CA LEU A 8 -9.27 -8.48 3.22
C LEU A 8 -8.78 -7.11 2.71
N GLY A 9 -9.00 -6.04 3.48
CA GLY A 9 -8.65 -4.68 3.01
C GLY A 9 -7.17 -4.52 2.68
N LEU A 10 -6.28 -4.90 3.60
CA LEU A 10 -4.83 -4.77 3.38
C LEU A 10 -4.29 -5.83 2.40
N SER A 11 -4.91 -7.02 2.32
CA SER A 11 -4.47 -8.05 1.37
C SER A 11 -4.75 -7.64 -0.08
N ILE A 12 -5.90 -7.01 -0.34
CA ILE A 12 -6.25 -6.45 -1.66
C ILE A 12 -5.24 -5.36 -2.05
N VAL A 13 -4.94 -4.42 -1.14
CA VAL A 13 -3.98 -3.33 -1.39
C VAL A 13 -2.57 -3.88 -1.66
N LYS A 14 -2.11 -4.86 -0.88
CA LYS A 14 -0.80 -5.51 -1.10
C LYS A 14 -0.70 -6.16 -2.48
N HIS A 15 -1.75 -6.86 -2.90
CA HIS A 15 -1.79 -7.49 -4.20
C HIS A 15 -1.73 -6.44 -5.33
N GLY A 16 -2.54 -5.39 -5.25
CA GLY A 16 -2.52 -4.29 -6.22
C GLY A 16 -1.16 -3.59 -6.29
N ALA A 17 -0.56 -3.24 -5.16
CA ALA A 17 0.76 -2.62 -5.12
C ALA A 17 1.85 -3.51 -5.74
N ALA A 18 1.82 -4.82 -5.49
CA ALA A 18 2.78 -5.77 -6.06
C ALA A 18 2.69 -5.82 -7.60
N LEU A 19 1.48 -5.76 -8.17
CA LEU A 19 1.28 -5.70 -9.63
C LEU A 19 1.92 -4.45 -10.26
N HIS A 20 1.93 -3.34 -9.53
CA HIS A 20 2.56 -2.08 -9.95
C HIS A 20 4.02 -1.94 -9.50
N GLN A 21 4.63 -3.01 -8.96
CA GLN A 21 5.96 -2.97 -8.34
C GLN A 21 6.14 -1.82 -7.33
N ALA A 22 5.06 -1.48 -6.62
CA ALA A 22 5.00 -0.40 -5.67
C ALA A 22 5.42 -0.87 -4.26
N GLU A 23 6.06 0.02 -3.50
CA GLU A 23 6.44 -0.23 -2.11
C GLU A 23 5.35 0.26 -1.16
N ILE A 24 4.99 -0.55 -0.14
CA ILE A 24 4.05 -0.12 0.91
C ILE A 24 4.83 0.10 2.21
N ARG A 25 4.67 1.29 2.83
CA ARG A 25 5.16 1.58 4.20
C ARG A 25 4.02 1.87 5.15
N LEU A 26 4.11 1.32 6.35
CA LEU A 26 3.13 1.50 7.41
C LEU A 26 3.83 1.95 8.70
N GLU A 27 3.35 3.04 9.26
CA GLU A 27 3.83 3.62 10.52
C GLU A 27 2.62 3.80 11.43
N SER A 28 2.70 3.31 12.66
CA SER A 28 1.63 3.52 13.64
C SER A 28 2.22 4.03 14.94
N ARG A 29 1.54 5.00 15.53
CA ARG A 29 1.87 5.52 16.85
C ARG A 29 0.61 5.50 17.72
N LEU A 30 0.71 4.85 18.86
CA LEU A 30 -0.39 4.72 19.81
C LEU A 30 -0.89 6.12 20.22
N GLY A 31 -2.20 6.33 20.17
CA GLY A 31 -2.83 7.62 20.47
C GLY A 31 -2.78 8.65 19.34
N GLU A 32 -2.02 8.42 18.27
CA GLU A 32 -1.92 9.33 17.10
C GLU A 32 -2.51 8.72 15.83
N GLY A 33 -2.53 7.38 15.76
CA GLY A 33 -3.11 6.64 14.66
C GLY A 33 -2.07 5.98 13.75
N THR A 34 -2.48 5.67 12.53
CA THR A 34 -1.68 4.90 11.57
C THR A 34 -1.57 5.67 10.26
N LYS A 35 -0.34 5.81 9.78
CA LYS A 35 0.00 6.36 8.47
C LYS A 35 0.40 5.22 7.53
N ILE A 36 -0.23 5.19 6.36
CA ILE A 36 0.05 4.21 5.31
C ILE A 36 0.45 4.97 4.05
N ARG A 37 1.55 4.57 3.41
CA ARG A 37 2.07 5.18 2.18
C ARG A 37 2.34 4.11 1.14
N ILE A 38 2.03 4.42 -0.11
CA ILE A 38 2.29 3.56 -1.26
C ILE A 38 3.17 4.36 -2.24
N PHE A 39 4.33 3.82 -2.56
CA PHE A 39 5.33 4.45 -3.43
C PHE A 39 5.33 3.70 -4.76
N PHE A 40 4.86 4.39 -5.80
CA PHE A 40 4.95 3.90 -7.18
C PHE A 40 6.27 4.37 -7.78
N LYS A 41 6.90 3.53 -8.60
CA LYS A 41 8.03 3.96 -9.42
C LYS A 41 7.53 4.99 -10.44
N GLU A 42 8.39 5.91 -10.85
CA GLU A 42 8.07 6.77 -11.99
C GLU A 42 7.70 5.89 -13.19
N PRO A 43 6.65 6.22 -13.94
CA PRO A 43 6.39 5.55 -15.20
C PRO A 43 7.64 5.72 -16.06
N GLU A 44 8.15 4.60 -16.60
CA GLU A 44 9.30 4.61 -17.49
C GLU A 44 9.03 5.66 -18.57
N LYS A 45 9.87 6.70 -18.64
CA LYS A 45 9.78 7.68 -19.73
C LYS A 45 9.94 6.90 -21.02
N ASN A 46 8.86 6.83 -21.81
CA ASN A 46 8.88 6.22 -23.13
C ASN A 46 10.10 6.78 -23.89
N PRO A 47 11.10 5.96 -24.26
CA PRO A 47 12.23 6.41 -25.05
C PRO A 47 11.77 6.55 -26.50
N GLU A 48 10.93 7.54 -26.80
CA GLU A 48 10.68 7.95 -28.18
C GLU A 48 11.76 8.94 -28.60
N GLY A 49 12.80 8.36 -29.18
CA GLY A 49 13.77 8.98 -30.06
C GLY A 49 14.17 7.96 -31.11
#